data_AF-A0A7Y6YN15-F1
#
_entry.id   AF-A0A7Y6YN15-F1
#
_cell.length_a   1.000
_cell.length_b   1.000
_cell.length_c   1.000
_cell.angle_alpha   90.00
_cell.angle_beta   90.00
_cell.angle_gamma   90.00
#
_symmetry.space_group_name_H-M   'P 1'
#
loop_
_entity.id
_entity.type
_entity.pdbx_description
1 polymer ?
#
loop_
_entity_poly.entity_id
_entity_poly.type
_entity_poly.pdbx_seq_one_letter_code
_entity_poly.pdbx_strand_id
1 'polypeptide(L)'
;MAKKTKRFRRSGTLMMLALLLMGSAVVRLGLEAGPAIAREVASLKEAGQEDAGHDGQPLRDAMPTSAELQTMLSAFKQREEVLAAREAEIEDRMKALEIADQAIEMKLAALEQAEEKLRATLALADGATEADVSRLTTVYEQMKPKEASALFEEMDPAFAAGFLARMQPEAAAGIMAGLSPEAAYTISVVLAGRNGSVPKE
;
A
#
# COMPACT_ATOMS: atom_id res chain seq x y z
N MET A 1 -25.12 -6.64 46.75
CA MET A 1 -24.38 -5.70 45.87
C MET A 1 -24.21 -6.34 44.50
N ALA A 2 -24.41 -5.56 43.44
CA ALA A 2 -24.65 -6.02 42.07
C ALA A 2 -23.46 -5.77 41.13
N LYS A 3 -23.53 -6.45 39.97
CA LYS A 3 -22.87 -6.20 38.67
C LYS A 3 -21.38 -6.61 38.59
N LYS A 4 -20.87 -7.18 37.48
CA LYS A 4 -21.26 -7.03 36.06
C LYS A 4 -20.74 -8.23 35.25
N THR A 5 -21.58 -8.75 34.37
CA THR A 5 -21.25 -9.72 33.32
C THR A 5 -20.43 -9.06 32.21
N LYS A 6 -19.41 -9.77 31.67
CA LYS A 6 -18.66 -9.34 30.47
C LYS A 6 -18.77 -10.43 29.39
N ARG A 7 -19.57 -10.15 28.36
CA ARG A 7 -19.82 -11.01 27.19
C ARG A 7 -18.81 -10.62 26.10
N PHE A 8 -17.95 -11.54 25.67
CA PHE A 8 -17.12 -11.36 24.47
C PHE A 8 -17.76 -12.14 23.31
N ARG A 9 -18.46 -11.42 22.42
CA ARG A 9 -18.89 -11.92 21.11
C ARG A 9 -17.77 -11.62 20.09
N ARG A 10 -16.78 -12.51 19.96
CA ARG A 10 -15.76 -12.48 18.88
C ARG A 10 -15.24 -13.87 18.46
N SER A 11 -15.94 -14.97 18.75
CA SER A 11 -15.47 -16.31 18.35
C SER A 11 -15.95 -16.77 16.96
N GLY A 12 -16.88 -16.05 16.32
CA GLY A 12 -17.48 -16.49 15.05
C GLY A 12 -16.55 -16.35 13.85
N THR A 13 -15.87 -15.20 13.72
CA THR A 13 -14.98 -14.93 12.58
C THR A 13 -13.71 -15.77 12.62
N LEU A 14 -13.16 -16.01 13.81
CA LEU A 14 -11.96 -16.84 13.99
C LEU A 14 -12.23 -18.31 13.64
N MET A 15 -13.42 -18.82 13.99
CA MET A 15 -13.83 -20.18 13.65
C MET A 15 -14.10 -20.34 12.14
N MET A 16 -14.62 -19.29 11.50
CA MET A 16 -14.81 -19.24 10.04
C MET A 16 -13.47 -19.25 9.29
N LEU A 17 -12.48 -18.48 9.76
CA LEU A 17 -11.13 -18.45 9.21
C LEU A 17 -10.42 -19.80 9.37
N ALA A 18 -10.54 -20.44 10.54
CA ALA A 18 -9.96 -21.75 10.78
C ALA A 18 -10.54 -22.81 9.83
N LEU A 19 -11.86 -22.76 9.59
CA LEU A 19 -12.54 -23.72 8.72
C LEU A 19 -12.17 -23.53 7.24
N LEU A 20 -12.02 -22.27 6.79
CA LEU A 20 -11.53 -21.94 5.45
C LEU A 20 -10.07 -22.38 5.23
N LEU A 21 -9.20 -22.17 6.21
CA LEU A 21 -7.80 -22.61 6.12
C LEU A 21 -7.67 -24.14 6.12
N MET A 22 -8.46 -24.83 6.95
CA MET A 22 -8.48 -26.30 6.97
C MET A 22 -9.00 -26.85 5.63
N GLY A 23 -10.03 -26.24 5.06
CA GLY A 23 -10.54 -26.59 3.73
C GLY A 23 -9.50 -26.38 2.63
N SER A 24 -8.79 -25.24 2.66
CA SER A 24 -7.70 -24.97 1.71
C SER A 24 -6.54 -25.96 1.84
N ALA A 25 -6.23 -26.42 3.06
CA ALA A 25 -5.19 -27.42 3.28
C ALA A 25 -5.57 -28.79 2.70
N VAL A 26 -6.83 -29.20 2.85
CA VAL A 26 -7.35 -30.46 2.27
C VAL A 26 -7.34 -30.39 0.73
N VAL A 27 -7.72 -29.26 0.15
CA VAL A 27 -7.71 -29.07 -1.31
C VAL A 27 -6.28 -29.13 -1.87
N ARG A 28 -5.31 -28.47 -1.24
CA ARG A 28 -3.90 -28.51 -1.67
C ARG A 28 -3.28 -29.90 -1.52
N LEU A 29 -3.52 -30.57 -0.39
CA LEU A 29 -2.98 -31.92 -0.17
C LEU A 29 -3.67 -32.97 -1.05
N GLY A 30 -4.96 -32.81 -1.37
CA GLY A 30 -5.72 -33.75 -2.19
C GLY A 30 -5.47 -33.63 -3.69
N LEU A 31 -5.35 -32.40 -4.23
CA LEU A 31 -5.24 -32.17 -5.67
C LEU A 31 -3.79 -31.99 -6.15
N GLU A 32 -2.89 -31.43 -5.34
CA GLU A 32 -1.50 -31.15 -5.77
C GLU A 32 -0.51 -32.21 -5.28
N ALA A 33 -0.67 -32.75 -4.06
CA ALA A 33 0.27 -33.74 -3.50
C ALA A 33 -0.04 -35.19 -3.91
N GLY A 34 -1.30 -35.53 -4.19
CA GLY A 34 -1.71 -36.88 -4.62
C GLY A 34 -1.01 -37.38 -5.89
N PRO A 35 -0.97 -36.60 -6.99
CA PRO A 35 -0.26 -36.99 -8.21
C PRO A 35 1.27 -37.06 -8.05
N ALA A 36 1.83 -36.24 -7.15
CA ALA A 36 3.29 -36.19 -6.91
C ALA A 36 3.78 -37.45 -6.17
N ILE A 37 3.07 -37.88 -5.12
CA ILE A 37 3.42 -39.09 -4.35
C ILE A 37 3.18 -40.36 -5.18
N ALA A 38 2.11 -40.40 -5.99
CA ALA A 38 1.84 -41.53 -6.87
C ALA A 38 2.94 -41.75 -7.93
N ARG A 39 3.54 -40.66 -8.44
CA ARG A 39 4.68 -40.73 -9.38
C ARG A 39 5.96 -41.23 -8.70
N GLU A 40 6.22 -40.80 -7.48
CA GLU A 40 7.41 -41.21 -6.72
C GLU A 40 7.33 -42.70 -6.34
N VAL A 41 6.16 -43.18 -5.91
CA VAL A 41 5.92 -44.61 -5.62
C VAL A 41 5.97 -45.47 -6.89
N ALA A 42 5.50 -44.96 -8.03
CA ALA A 42 5.65 -45.65 -9.32
C ALA A 42 7.13 -45.77 -9.73
N SER A 43 7.92 -44.71 -9.57
CA SER A 43 9.36 -44.72 -9.87
C SER A 43 10.17 -45.64 -8.94
N LEU A 44 9.77 -45.78 -7.67
CA LEU A 44 10.38 -46.73 -6.72
C LEU A 44 10.00 -48.18 -7.03
N LYS A 45 8.82 -48.42 -7.60
CA LYS A 45 8.37 -49.76 -8.03
C LYS A 45 9.05 -50.20 -9.33
N GLU A 46 9.34 -49.27 -10.25
CA GLU A 46 10.16 -49.53 -11.44
C GLU A 46 11.63 -49.79 -11.07
N ALA A 47 12.19 -49.03 -10.12
CA ALA A 47 13.58 -49.24 -9.66
C ALA A 47 13.83 -50.55 -8.88
N GLY A 48 12.78 -51.25 -8.44
CA GLY A 48 12.89 -52.51 -7.68
C GLY A 48 12.71 -53.79 -8.49
N GLN A 49 12.48 -53.70 -9.81
CA GLN A 49 12.14 -54.84 -10.66
C GLN A 49 13.17 -55.16 -11.76
N GLU A 50 14.32 -54.47 -11.78
CA GLU A 50 15.40 -54.68 -12.75
C GLU A 50 16.73 -55.04 -12.08
N ASP A 51 16.79 -56.15 -11.33
CA ASP A 51 18.06 -56.76 -10.95
C ASP A 51 17.95 -58.28 -10.81
N ALA A 52 17.70 -58.96 -11.94
CA ALA A 52 17.94 -60.40 -12.08
C ALA A 52 17.93 -60.80 -13.58
N GLY A 53 19.11 -60.80 -14.19
CA GLY A 53 19.36 -61.52 -15.44
C GLY A 53 19.52 -60.65 -16.69
N HIS A 54 20.69 -60.05 -16.86
CA HIS A 54 21.18 -59.67 -18.18
C HIS A 54 22.36 -60.56 -18.55
N ASP A 55 22.02 -61.69 -19.20
CA ASP A 55 22.92 -62.35 -20.13
C ASP A 55 23.32 -61.34 -21.20
N GLY A 56 24.62 -61.16 -21.38
CA GLY A 56 25.20 -60.23 -22.35
C GLY A 56 24.88 -60.61 -23.79
N GLN A 57 23.75 -60.10 -24.30
CA GLN A 57 23.59 -59.89 -25.73
C GLN A 57 23.95 -58.44 -26.05
N PRO A 58 24.86 -58.18 -27.01
CA PRO A 58 25.16 -56.82 -27.41
C PRO A 58 23.87 -56.19 -27.94
N LEU A 59 23.49 -55.04 -27.39
CA LEU A 59 22.55 -54.12 -28.02
C LEU A 59 23.11 -53.85 -29.42
N ARG A 60 22.60 -54.58 -30.40
CA ARG A 60 22.64 -54.12 -31.77
C ARG A 60 21.83 -52.83 -31.74
N ASP A 61 22.52 -51.70 -31.92
CA ASP A 61 21.90 -50.46 -32.35
C ASP A 61 21.05 -50.78 -33.57
N ALA A 62 19.78 -51.10 -33.32
CA ALA A 62 18.79 -51.16 -34.34
C ALA A 62 18.61 -49.71 -34.75
N MET A 63 19.22 -49.34 -35.88
CA MET A 63 18.90 -48.06 -36.51
C MET A 63 17.38 -47.95 -36.55
N PRO A 64 16.81 -46.85 -36.03
CA PRO A 64 15.37 -46.73 -35.96
C PRO A 64 14.82 -46.92 -37.37
N THR A 65 13.76 -47.70 -37.45
CA THR A 65 13.13 -47.99 -38.74
C THR A 65 12.69 -46.68 -39.40
N SER A 66 12.59 -46.65 -40.73
CA SER A 66 12.17 -45.44 -41.43
C SER A 66 10.83 -44.88 -40.93
N ALA A 67 9.95 -45.73 -40.38
CA ALA A 67 8.68 -45.32 -39.79
C ALA A 67 8.84 -44.63 -38.42
N GLU A 68 9.76 -45.11 -37.57
CA GLU A 68 10.09 -44.50 -36.29
C GLU A 68 10.77 -43.14 -36.48
N LEU A 69 11.71 -43.04 -37.45
CA LEU A 69 12.33 -41.77 -37.84
C LEU A 69 11.29 -40.75 -38.30
N GLN A 70 10.33 -41.17 -39.14
CA GLN A 70 9.26 -40.30 -39.64
C GLN A 70 8.36 -39.81 -38.50
N THR A 71 8.05 -40.69 -37.54
CA THR A 71 7.26 -40.35 -36.35
C THR A 71 8.00 -39.32 -35.48
N MET A 72 9.28 -39.53 -35.24
CA MET A 72 10.12 -38.60 -34.47
C MET A 72 10.24 -37.23 -35.14
N LEU A 73 10.45 -37.19 -36.46
CA LEU A 73 10.46 -35.94 -37.23
C LEU A 73 9.12 -35.20 -37.15
N SER A 74 8.00 -35.91 -37.20
CA SER A 74 6.68 -35.29 -37.05
C SER A 74 6.46 -34.70 -35.66
N ALA A 75 6.92 -35.39 -34.60
CA ALA A 75 6.86 -34.90 -33.23
C ALA A 75 7.74 -33.66 -33.01
N PHE A 76 8.92 -33.61 -33.64
CA PHE A 76 9.78 -32.43 -33.59
C PHE A 76 9.18 -31.23 -34.33
N LYS A 77 8.60 -31.43 -35.51
CA LYS A 77 7.88 -30.35 -36.22
C LYS A 77 6.73 -29.79 -35.40
N GLN A 78 5.92 -30.65 -34.80
CA GLN A 78 4.83 -30.21 -33.93
C GLN A 78 5.34 -29.43 -32.72
N ARG A 79 6.46 -29.86 -32.12
CA ARG A 79 7.08 -29.13 -31.01
C ARG A 79 7.64 -27.79 -31.44
N GLU A 80 8.27 -27.72 -32.61
CA GLU A 80 8.81 -26.49 -33.20
C GLU A 80 7.69 -25.47 -33.45
N GLU A 81 6.56 -25.90 -34.01
CA GLU A 81 5.38 -25.05 -34.21
C GLU A 81 4.84 -24.47 -32.88
N VAL A 82 4.75 -25.30 -31.83
CA VAL A 82 4.31 -24.85 -30.50
C VAL A 82 5.30 -23.86 -29.88
N LEU A 83 6.61 -24.10 -30.05
CA LEU A 83 7.64 -23.20 -29.53
C LEU A 83 7.63 -21.87 -30.28
N ALA A 84 7.53 -21.89 -31.61
CA ALA A 84 7.44 -20.67 -32.43
C ALA A 84 6.22 -19.83 -32.05
N ALA A 85 5.07 -20.45 -31.81
CA ALA A 85 3.87 -19.75 -31.36
C ALA A 85 4.06 -19.07 -29.99
N ARG A 86 4.73 -19.75 -29.04
CA ARG A 86 5.04 -19.18 -27.73
C ARG A 86 6.06 -18.05 -27.80
N GLU A 87 7.07 -18.19 -28.66
CA GLU A 87 8.10 -17.16 -28.84
C GLU A 87 7.50 -15.87 -29.39
N ALA A 88 6.60 -15.99 -30.38
CA ALA A 88 5.83 -14.85 -30.90
C ALA A 88 4.96 -14.18 -29.80
N GLU A 89 4.26 -14.96 -28.97
CA GLU A 89 3.45 -14.42 -27.87
C GLU A 89 4.32 -13.67 -26.83
N ILE A 90 5.49 -14.21 -26.51
CA ILE A 90 6.43 -13.57 -25.59
C ILE A 90 6.97 -12.28 -26.20
N GLU A 91 7.33 -12.28 -27.48
CA GLU A 91 7.82 -11.09 -28.18
C GLU A 91 6.76 -9.97 -28.18
N ASP A 92 5.51 -10.30 -28.49
CA ASP A 92 4.40 -9.35 -28.45
C ASP A 92 4.18 -8.79 -27.05
N ARG A 93 4.25 -9.65 -26.02
CA ARG A 93 4.12 -9.21 -24.62
C ARG A 93 5.27 -8.33 -24.18
N MET A 94 6.51 -8.61 -24.59
CA MET A 94 7.67 -7.77 -24.28
C MET A 94 7.52 -6.37 -24.88
N LYS A 95 7.09 -6.27 -26.15
CA LYS A 95 6.81 -4.97 -26.79
C LYS A 95 5.71 -4.20 -26.06
N ALA A 96 4.64 -4.88 -25.67
CA ALA A 96 3.56 -4.26 -24.92
C ALA A 96 4.01 -3.74 -23.53
N LEU A 97 4.87 -4.50 -22.85
CA LEU A 97 5.45 -4.07 -21.58
C LEU A 97 6.38 -2.87 -21.75
N GLU A 98 7.23 -2.86 -22.78
CA GLU A 98 8.13 -1.73 -23.06
C GLU A 98 7.34 -0.42 -23.28
N ILE A 99 6.25 -0.48 -24.05
CA ILE A 99 5.36 0.67 -24.26
C ILE A 99 4.71 1.10 -22.94
N ALA A 100 4.29 0.14 -22.11
CA ALA A 100 3.68 0.43 -20.81
C ALA A 100 4.67 1.09 -19.85
N ASP A 101 5.92 0.59 -19.80
CA ASP A 101 6.98 1.14 -18.95
C ASP A 101 7.31 2.58 -19.36
N GLN A 102 7.48 2.86 -20.66
CA GLN A 102 7.66 4.22 -21.16
C GLN A 102 6.50 5.15 -20.79
N ALA A 103 5.26 4.68 -20.90
CA ALA A 103 4.09 5.45 -20.51
C ALA A 103 4.03 5.71 -19.00
N ILE A 104 4.48 4.77 -18.17
CA ILE A 104 4.58 4.93 -16.71
C ILE A 104 5.64 5.96 -16.37
N GLU A 105 6.84 5.85 -16.94
CA GLU A 105 7.93 6.82 -16.70
C GLU A 105 7.51 8.25 -17.06
N MET A 106 6.87 8.43 -18.22
CA MET A 106 6.33 9.73 -18.62
C MET A 106 5.31 10.28 -17.63
N LYS A 107 4.41 9.42 -17.14
CA LYS A 107 3.39 9.82 -16.14
C LYS A 107 4.01 10.16 -14.80
N LEU A 108 5.03 9.41 -14.37
CA LEU A 108 5.72 9.64 -13.11
C LEU A 108 6.44 11.00 -13.15
N ALA A 109 7.19 11.28 -14.22
CA ALA A 109 7.84 12.57 -14.42
C ALA A 109 6.84 13.74 -14.46
N ALA A 110 5.68 13.55 -15.11
CA ALA A 110 4.63 14.56 -15.13
C ALA A 110 4.02 14.80 -13.73
N LEU A 111 3.85 13.74 -12.93
CA LEU A 111 3.35 13.84 -11.55
C LEU A 111 4.34 14.57 -10.64
N GLU A 112 5.63 14.24 -10.73
CA GLU A 112 6.69 14.91 -9.96
C GLU A 112 6.73 16.41 -10.27
N GLN A 113 6.67 16.78 -11.55
CA GLN A 113 6.61 18.19 -11.96
C GLN A 113 5.34 18.90 -11.48
N ALA A 114 4.20 18.20 -11.49
CA ALA A 114 2.94 18.76 -10.99
C ALA A 114 3.00 18.97 -9.47
N GLU A 115 3.58 18.03 -8.73
CA GLU A 115 3.79 18.14 -7.29
C GLU A 115 4.72 19.31 -6.95
N GLU A 116 5.84 19.45 -7.66
CA GLU A 116 6.78 20.56 -7.44
C GLU A 116 6.11 21.91 -7.70
N LYS A 117 5.36 22.04 -8.81
CA LYS A 117 4.59 23.26 -9.11
C LYS A 117 3.54 23.55 -8.05
N LEU A 118 2.84 22.53 -7.55
CA LEU A 118 1.86 22.69 -6.48
C LEU A 118 2.54 23.17 -5.20
N ARG A 119 3.64 22.53 -4.77
CA ARG A 119 4.42 22.94 -3.60
C ARG A 119 4.92 24.38 -3.73
N ALA A 120 5.45 24.76 -4.89
CA ALA A 120 5.90 26.13 -5.14
C ALA A 120 4.74 27.13 -5.06
N THR A 121 3.57 26.79 -5.61
CA THR A 121 2.39 27.65 -5.56
C THR A 121 1.86 27.81 -4.13
N LEU A 122 1.82 26.72 -3.35
CA LEU A 122 1.44 26.77 -1.94
C LEU A 122 2.43 27.61 -1.14
N ALA A 123 3.74 27.42 -1.33
CA ALA A 123 4.76 28.22 -0.65
C ALA A 123 4.65 29.73 -0.98
N LEU A 124 4.32 30.09 -2.22
CA LEU A 124 4.09 31.49 -2.60
C LEU A 124 2.82 32.06 -1.95
N ALA A 125 1.75 31.28 -1.88
CA ALA A 125 0.50 31.69 -1.23
C ALA A 125 0.67 31.85 0.30
N ASP A 126 1.39 30.92 0.93
CA ASP A 126 1.61 30.92 2.38
C ASP A 126 2.63 31.99 2.79
N GLY A 127 3.72 32.18 2.05
CA GLY A 127 4.80 33.08 2.45
C GLY A 127 4.40 34.57 2.52
N ALA A 128 3.64 35.06 1.54
CA ALA A 128 3.21 36.46 1.52
C ALA A 128 2.16 36.76 2.60
N THR A 129 1.25 35.82 2.85
CA THR A 129 0.19 35.98 3.85
C THR A 129 0.72 35.78 5.28
N GLU A 130 1.64 34.86 5.49
CA GLU A 130 2.25 34.62 6.81
C GLU A 130 3.12 35.80 7.27
N ALA A 131 3.84 36.47 6.35
CA ALA A 131 4.66 37.63 6.71
C ALA A 131 3.80 38.80 7.24
N ASP A 132 2.68 39.08 6.57
CA ASP A 132 1.76 40.15 6.99
C ASP A 132 1.05 39.80 8.29
N VAL A 133 0.60 38.54 8.46
CA VAL A 133 -0.02 38.10 9.72
C VAL A 133 0.99 38.11 10.86
N SER A 134 2.23 37.66 10.64
CA SER A 134 3.31 37.70 11.63
C SER A 134 3.57 39.14 12.11
N ARG A 135 3.63 40.10 11.18
CA ARG A 135 3.80 41.52 11.52
C ARG A 135 2.64 42.03 12.39
N LEU A 136 1.40 41.67 12.06
CA LEU A 136 0.24 42.05 12.87
C LEU A 136 0.26 41.39 14.25
N THR A 137 0.64 40.11 14.34
CA THR A 137 0.83 39.42 15.63
C THR A 137 1.82 40.18 16.52
N THR A 138 2.98 40.57 15.97
CA THR A 138 3.99 41.34 16.72
C THR A 138 3.46 42.69 17.22
N VAL A 139 2.60 43.37 16.45
CA VAL A 139 1.97 44.63 16.91
C VAL A 139 1.10 44.39 18.15
N TYR A 140 0.32 43.31 18.16
CA TYR A 140 -0.50 42.96 19.32
C TYR A 140 0.32 42.44 20.50
N GLU A 141 1.43 41.74 20.26
CA GLU A 141 2.37 41.31 21.32
C GLU A 141 2.99 42.47 22.09
N GLN A 142 3.32 43.54 21.37
CA GLN A 142 3.95 44.73 21.94
C GLN A 142 2.93 45.68 22.60
N MET A 143 1.64 45.45 22.39
CA MET A 143 0.56 46.22 22.98
C MET A 143 0.37 45.85 24.46
N LYS A 144 -0.16 46.78 25.26
CA LYS A 144 -0.48 46.46 26.65
C LYS A 144 -1.57 45.38 26.69
N PRO A 145 -1.42 44.32 27.51
CA PRO A 145 -2.38 43.21 27.54
C PRO A 145 -3.82 43.66 27.71
N LYS A 146 -4.09 44.63 28.60
CA LYS A 146 -5.43 45.16 28.83
C LYS A 146 -6.06 45.84 27.59
N GLU A 147 -5.25 46.57 26.82
CA GLU A 147 -5.71 47.23 25.59
C GLU A 147 -5.93 46.19 24.48
N ALA A 148 -5.02 45.22 24.36
CA ALA A 148 -5.15 44.12 23.40
C ALA A 148 -6.36 43.21 23.69
N SER A 149 -6.61 42.84 24.95
CA SER A 149 -7.76 42.01 25.34
C SER A 149 -9.09 42.62 24.91
N ALA A 150 -9.27 43.93 25.07
CA ALA A 150 -10.49 44.62 24.65
C ALA A 150 -10.70 44.54 23.13
N LEU A 151 -9.63 44.59 22.34
CA LEU A 151 -9.72 44.41 20.88
C LEU A 151 -10.00 42.94 20.50
N PHE A 152 -9.40 41.99 21.21
CA PHE A 152 -9.59 40.55 20.96
C PHE A 152 -11.01 40.08 21.31
N GLU A 153 -11.67 40.76 22.25
CA GLU A 153 -13.05 40.46 22.66
C GLU A 153 -14.08 40.87 21.59
N GLU A 154 -13.80 41.93 20.84
CA GLU A 154 -14.63 42.38 19.70
C GLU A 154 -14.29 41.66 18.39
N MET A 155 -13.21 40.88 18.38
CA MET A 155 -12.71 40.19 17.19
C MET A 155 -13.44 38.87 16.95
N ASP A 156 -13.51 38.43 15.68
CA ASP A 156 -14.00 37.09 15.35
C ASP A 156 -13.18 36.01 16.11
N PRO A 157 -13.83 35.07 16.82
CA PRO A 157 -13.12 34.09 17.64
C PRO A 157 -12.15 33.20 16.88
N ALA A 158 -12.39 32.90 15.60
CA ALA A 158 -11.49 32.09 14.80
C ALA A 158 -10.23 32.85 14.38
N PHE A 159 -10.38 34.15 14.11
CA PHE A 159 -9.26 35.03 13.82
C PHE A 159 -8.41 35.26 15.08
N ALA A 160 -9.04 35.59 16.21
CA ALA A 160 -8.38 35.77 17.51
C ALA A 160 -7.60 34.52 17.95
N ALA A 161 -8.19 33.33 17.80
CA ALA A 161 -7.51 32.06 18.06
C ALA A 161 -6.25 31.90 17.20
N GLY A 162 -6.27 32.38 15.96
CA GLY A 162 -5.12 32.32 15.06
C GLY A 162 -3.94 33.20 15.46
N PHE A 163 -4.20 34.40 15.98
CA PHE A 163 -3.14 35.24 16.53
C PHE A 163 -2.56 34.63 17.80
N LEU A 164 -3.41 34.22 18.75
CA LEU A 164 -2.94 33.62 20.01
C LEU A 164 -2.10 32.36 19.77
N ALA A 165 -2.43 31.55 18.75
CA ALA A 165 -1.66 30.36 18.38
C ALA A 165 -0.22 30.66 17.92
N ARG A 166 0.00 31.85 17.33
CA ARG A 166 1.27 32.26 16.72
C ARG A 166 2.06 33.21 17.61
N MET A 167 1.44 33.69 18.68
CA MET A 167 1.97 34.64 19.63
C MET A 167 2.92 33.97 20.64
N GLN A 168 3.84 34.73 21.23
CA GLN A 168 4.60 34.27 22.39
C GLN A 168 3.66 33.89 23.55
N PRO A 169 3.92 32.76 24.25
CA PRO A 169 3.03 32.25 25.30
C PRO A 169 2.72 33.27 26.40
N GLU A 170 3.70 34.11 26.76
CA GLU A 170 3.56 35.11 27.81
C GLU A 170 2.60 36.24 27.41
N ALA A 171 2.72 36.73 26.16
CA ALA A 171 1.83 37.76 25.63
C ALA A 171 0.40 37.20 25.46
N ALA A 172 0.27 35.99 24.92
CA ALA A 172 -1.01 35.30 24.78
C ALA A 172 -1.70 35.09 26.15
N ALA A 173 -0.95 34.66 27.17
CA ALA A 173 -1.48 34.52 28.53
C ALA A 173 -1.94 35.86 29.12
N GLY A 174 -1.19 36.93 28.90
CA GLY A 174 -1.57 38.28 29.30
C GLY A 174 -2.88 38.74 28.67
N ILE A 175 -3.07 38.49 27.37
CA ILE A 175 -4.31 38.80 26.66
C ILE A 175 -5.46 37.95 27.19
N MET A 176 -5.26 36.63 27.33
CA MET A 176 -6.29 35.70 27.84
C MET A 176 -6.75 36.05 29.26
N ALA A 177 -5.85 36.56 30.11
CA ALA A 177 -6.19 37.00 31.46
C ALA A 177 -7.07 38.26 31.50
N GLY A 178 -7.05 39.07 30.44
CA GLY A 178 -7.86 40.29 30.33
C GLY A 178 -9.21 40.10 29.61
N LEU A 179 -9.49 38.91 29.07
CA LEU A 179 -10.75 38.59 28.38
C LEU A 179 -11.86 38.21 29.37
N SER A 180 -13.12 38.36 28.95
CA SER A 180 -14.21 37.70 29.68
C SER A 180 -14.10 36.17 29.61
N PRO A 181 -14.63 35.45 30.62
CA PRO A 181 -14.61 33.99 30.63
C PRO A 181 -15.27 33.34 29.40
N GLU A 182 -16.32 33.98 28.85
CA GLU A 182 -17.03 33.49 27.67
C GLU A 182 -16.18 33.63 26.39
N ALA A 183 -15.57 34.79 26.20
CA ALA A 183 -14.66 35.03 25.07
C ALA A 183 -13.45 34.09 25.12
N ALA A 184 -12.80 33.98 26.28
CA ALA A 184 -11.66 33.10 26.50
C ALA A 184 -11.99 31.63 26.20
N TYR A 185 -13.16 31.14 26.64
CA TYR A 185 -13.62 29.79 26.35
C TYR A 185 -13.85 29.58 24.85
N THR A 186 -14.58 30.50 24.20
CA THR A 186 -14.93 30.41 22.79
C THR A 186 -13.68 30.35 21.91
N ILE A 187 -12.74 31.25 22.14
CA ILE A 187 -11.46 31.29 21.41
C ILE A 187 -10.64 30.02 21.66
N SER A 188 -10.61 29.50 22.89
CA SER A 188 -9.89 28.26 23.23
C SER A 188 -10.45 27.03 22.53
N VAL A 189 -11.77 26.93 22.40
CA VAL A 189 -12.43 25.82 21.66
C VAL A 189 -12.06 25.87 20.19
N VAL A 190 -12.09 27.05 19.57
CA VAL A 190 -11.72 27.21 18.16
C VAL A 190 -10.24 26.89 17.94
N LEU A 191 -9.36 27.35 18.84
CA LEU A 191 -7.93 27.04 18.80
C LEU A 191 -7.67 25.52 18.87
N ALA A 192 -8.35 24.82 19.78
CA ALA A 192 -8.24 23.36 19.90
C ALA A 192 -8.80 22.61 18.68
N GLY A 193 -9.86 23.15 18.05
CA GLY A 193 -10.48 22.57 16.87
C GLY A 193 -9.66 22.69 15.58
N ARG A 194 -8.77 23.68 15.50
CA ARG A 194 -8.00 24.02 14.28
C ARG A 194 -7.07 22.90 13.79
N ASN A 195 -6.59 22.03 14.68
CA ASN A 195 -5.75 20.87 14.32
C ASN A 195 -6.56 19.57 14.13
N GLY A 196 -7.88 19.62 14.31
CA GLY A 196 -8.77 18.46 14.18
C GLY A 196 -9.16 18.13 12.72
N SER A 197 -8.94 19.06 11.79
CA SER A 197 -9.28 18.94 10.36
C SER A 197 -8.13 18.45 9.49
N VAL A 198 -6.94 18.21 10.05
CA VAL A 198 -5.83 17.57 9.32
C VAL A 198 -6.18 16.10 9.12
N PRO A 199 -6.24 15.59 7.87
CA PRO A 199 -6.42 14.17 7.62
C PRO A 199 -5.34 13.39 8.37
N LYS A 200 -5.75 12.52 9.29
CA LYS A 200 -4.86 11.54 9.91
C LYS A 200 -4.83 10.34 8.98
N GLU A 201 -3.62 9.90 8.65
CA GLU A 201 -3.37 8.68 7.87
C GLU A 201 -4.10 7.45 8.43
#